data_AF-A0A0J8QU04-F1
#
_entry.id   AF-A0A0J8QU04-F1
#
_cell.length_a   1.000
_cell.length_b   1.000
_cell.length_c   1.000
_cell.angle_alpha   90.00
_cell.angle_beta   90.00
_cell.angle_gamma   90.00
#
_symmetry.space_group_name_H-M   'P 1'
#
loop_
_entity.id
_entity.type
_entity.pdbx_description
1 polymer ?
#
loop_
_entity_poly.entity_id
_entity_poly.type
_entity_poly.pdbx_seq_one_letter_code
_entity_poly.pdbx_strand_id
1 'polypeptide(L)' 'MYPKFLAVNLRTQKRLAAAVVGCGQRKIWLDPNEVNEISTANSRQTIRKLISDGLIIHKPVTMHSRARARELAEGPQDR' A
#
# COMPACT_ATOMS: atom_id res chain seq x y z
N MET A 1 13.02 21.17 15.56
CA MET A 1 11.54 21.21 15.47
C MET A 1 11.18 21.45 14.02
N TYR A 2 10.89 20.40 13.25
CA TYR A 2 10.66 20.56 11.81
C TYR A 2 9.29 21.21 11.54
N PRO A 3 9.20 22.17 10.61
CA PRO A 3 7.94 22.79 10.26
C PRO A 3 6.97 21.71 9.76
N LYS A 4 5.75 21.69 10.33
CA LYS A 4 4.65 20.91 9.76
C LYS A 4 4.32 21.54 8.41
N PHE A 5 4.93 21.03 7.34
CA PHE A 5 4.63 21.43 5.97
C PHE A 5 3.11 21.46 5.77
N LEU A 6 2.61 22.57 5.23
CA LEU A 6 1.24 22.78 4.76
C LEU A 6 0.98 21.93 3.50
N ALA A 7 1.12 20.61 3.64
CA ALA A 7 0.92 19.67 2.54
C ALA A 7 -0.55 19.25 2.44
N VAL A 8 -1.01 19.03 1.22
CA VAL A 8 -2.35 18.53 0.89
C VAL A 8 -2.68 17.28 1.73
N ASN A 9 -3.84 17.30 2.38
CA ASN A 9 -4.23 16.24 3.31
C ASN A 9 -4.87 15.05 2.58
N LEU A 10 -4.07 14.03 2.27
CA LEU A 10 -4.51 12.81 1.58
C LEU A 10 -5.01 11.69 2.52
N ARG A 11 -5.36 12.00 3.78
CA ARG A 11 -5.81 10.97 4.75
C ARG A 11 -7.09 10.27 4.30
N THR A 12 -8.03 11.02 3.72
CA THR A 12 -9.31 10.46 3.25
C THR A 12 -9.10 9.50 2.10
N GLN A 13 -8.28 9.90 1.12
CA GLN A 13 -7.93 9.11 -0.06
C GLN A 13 -7.23 7.82 0.35
N LYS A 14 -6.26 7.92 1.27
CA LYS A 14 -5.55 6.75 1.82
C LYS A 14 -6.48 5.78 2.52
N ARG A 15 -7.45 6.28 3.28
CA ARG A 15 -8.48 5.46 3.95
C ARG A 15 -9.43 4.80 2.93
N LEU A 16 -9.88 5.54 1.92
CA LEU A 16 -10.77 5.02 0.88
C LEU A 16 -10.08 3.95 0.03
N ALA A 17 -8.84 4.18 -0.39
CA ALA A 17 -8.03 3.21 -1.14
C ALA A 17 -7.84 1.91 -0.36
N ALA A 18 -7.49 2.00 0.92
CA ALA A 18 -7.37 0.85 1.81
C ALA A 18 -8.68 0.03 1.89
N ALA A 19 -9.82 0.72 2.03
CA ALA A 19 -11.13 0.07 2.10
C ALA A 19 -11.57 -0.56 0.77
N VAL A 20 -11.18 0.02 -0.36
CA VAL A 20 -11.51 -0.50 -1.71
C VAL A 20 -10.69 -1.74 -2.04
N VAL A 21 -9.41 -1.76 -1.69
CA VAL A 21 -8.48 -2.88 -1.97
C VAL A 21 -8.61 -3.99 -0.91
N GLY A 22 -9.13 -3.68 0.28
CA GLY A 22 -9.23 -4.63 1.39
C GLY A 22 -7.92 -4.82 2.15
N CYS A 23 -7.05 -3.80 2.19
CA CYS A 23 -5.75 -3.84 2.86
C CYS A 23 -5.63 -2.76 3.95
N GLY A 24 -4.59 -2.84 4.78
CA GLY A 24 -4.28 -1.78 5.75
C GLY A 24 -3.71 -0.51 5.09
N GLN A 25 -3.91 0.66 5.69
CA GLN A 25 -3.40 1.94 5.16
C GLN A 25 -1.88 1.98 4.96
N ARG A 26 -1.11 1.16 5.70
CA ARG A 26 0.35 1.05 5.53
C ARG A 26 0.76 0.44 4.19
N LYS A 27 -0.14 -0.33 3.56
CA LYS A 27 0.07 -0.98 2.27
C LYS A 27 -0.32 -0.09 1.08
N ILE A 28 -0.94 1.07 1.32
CA ILE A 28 -1.24 2.04 0.28
C ILE A 28 -0.05 2.98 0.07
N TRP A 29 0.43 3.02 -1.17
CA TRP A 29 1.32 4.05 -1.67
C TRP A 29 0.52 5.05 -2.53
N LEU A 30 0.86 6.33 -2.42
CA LEU A 30 0.27 7.42 -3.19
C LEU A 30 1.44 8.11 -3.90
N ASP A 31 1.28 8.40 -5.18
CA ASP A 31 2.32 9.11 -5.93
C ASP A 31 2.54 10.52 -5.38
N PRO A 32 3.76 10.88 -4.93
CA PRO A 32 4.06 12.23 -4.45
C PRO A 32 4.08 13.29 -5.56
N ASN A 33 4.19 12.91 -6.83
CA ASN A 33 4.18 13.85 -7.95
C ASN A 33 2.76 14.28 -8.32
N GLU A 34 1.78 13.39 -8.13
CA GLU A 34 0.39 13.57 -8.55
C GLU A 34 -0.56 13.83 -7.37
N VAL A 35 -0.04 14.48 -6.33
CA VAL A 35 -0.79 14.81 -5.09
C VAL A 35 -2.06 15.61 -5.36
N ASN A 36 -2.01 16.54 -6.32
CA ASN A 36 -3.16 17.38 -6.67
C ASN A 36 -4.28 16.54 -7.30
N GLU A 37 -3.98 15.67 -8.25
CA GLU A 37 -4.96 14.79 -8.88
C GLU A 37 -5.60 13.85 -7.85
N ILE A 38 -4.76 13.20 -7.03
CA ILE A 38 -5.22 12.30 -5.96
C ILE A 38 -6.14 13.04 -4.98
N SER A 39 -5.85 14.30 -4.65
CA SER A 39 -6.65 15.08 -3.69
C SER A 39 -8.09 15.30 -4.13
N THR A 40 -8.34 15.36 -5.43
CA THR A 40 -9.70 15.56 -5.99
C THR A 40 -10.57 14.30 -5.92
N ALA A 41 -9.96 13.12 -5.71
CA ALA A 41 -10.67 11.84 -5.68
C ALA A 41 -11.37 11.59 -4.33
N ASN A 42 -12.64 11.99 -4.26
CA ASN A 42 -13.46 11.89 -3.04
C ASN A 42 -14.41 10.68 -3.01
N SER A 43 -14.51 9.91 -4.11
CA SER A 43 -15.41 8.75 -4.22
C SER A 43 -14.65 7.43 -4.35
N ARG A 44 -15.28 6.31 -3.96
CA ARG A 44 -14.68 4.98 -4.12
C ARG A 44 -14.48 4.60 -5.59
N GLN A 45 -15.37 5.07 -6.47
CA GLN A 45 -15.32 4.84 -7.91
C GLN A 45 -14.09 5.53 -8.50
N THR A 46 -13.86 6.80 -8.18
CA THR A 46 -12.67 7.54 -8.64
C THR A 46 -11.38 6.91 -8.11
N ILE A 47 -11.37 6.47 -6.85
CA ILE A 47 -10.21 5.78 -6.26
C ILE A 47 -9.90 4.46 -6.99
N ARG A 48 -10.90 3.68 -7.43
CA ARG A 48 -10.67 2.48 -8.26
C ARG A 48 -10.00 2.81 -9.59
N LYS A 49 -10.41 3.92 -10.21
CA LYS A 49 -9.77 4.41 -11.43
C LYS A 49 -8.30 4.75 -11.19
N LEU A 50 -8.00 5.53 -10.15
CA LEU A 50 -6.61 5.87 -9.79
C LEU A 50 -5.72 4.66 -9.44
N ILE A 51 -6.32 3.60 -8.89
CA ILE A 51 -5.61 2.33 -8.67
C ILE A 51 -5.30 1.63 -10.01
N SER A 52 -6.25 1.63 -10.93
CA SER A 52 -6.05 1.08 -12.29
C SER A 52 -5.02 1.88 -13.08
N ASP A 53 -5.00 3.19 -12.91
CA ASP A 53 -4.08 4.13 -13.57
C ASP A 53 -2.67 4.11 -12.94
N GLY A 54 -2.49 3.43 -11.80
CA GLY A 54 -1.19 3.26 -11.14
C GLY A 54 -0.77 4.40 -10.21
N LEU A 55 -1.58 5.45 -10.08
CA LEU A 55 -1.36 6.59 -9.18
C LEU A 55 -1.47 6.19 -7.69
N ILE A 56 -2.25 5.15 -7.42
CA ILE A 56 -2.40 4.53 -6.09
C ILE A 56 -2.00 3.06 -6.18
N ILE A 57 -0.95 2.68 -5.43
CA ILE A 57 -0.38 1.33 -5.53
C ILE A 57 -0.59 0.56 -4.22
N HIS A 58 -1.03 -0.69 -4.35
CA HIS A 58 -1.02 -1.67 -3.27
C HIS A 58 0.37 -2.31 -3.17
N LYS A 59 1.12 -1.94 -2.12
CA LYS A 59 2.44 -2.51 -1.86
C LYS A 59 2.32 -3.99 -1.49
N PRO A 60 3.21 -4.86 -2.00
CA PRO A 60 3.20 -6.26 -1.61
C PRO A 60 3.39 -6.45 -0.09
N VAL A 61 2.95 -7.60 0.41
CA VAL A 61 3.22 -8.00 1.78
C VAL A 61 4.72 -8.21 1.95
N THR A 62 5.26 -7.82 3.11
CA THR A 62 6.67 -8.07 3.42
C THR A 62 6.84 -9.57 3.58
N MET A 63 7.62 -10.20 2.70
CA MET A 63 7.83 -11.64 2.74
C MET A 63 8.81 -11.99 3.85
N HIS A 64 8.43 -12.92 4.72
CA HIS A 64 9.36 -13.58 5.64
C HIS A 64 9.76 -14.93 5.03
N SER A 65 11.07 -15.18 4.90
CA SER A 65 11.57 -16.45 4.37
C SER A 65 11.14 -17.63 5.25
N ARG A 66 10.70 -18.71 4.61
CA ARG A 66 10.37 -19.99 5.25
C ARG A 66 11.43 -21.08 5.02
N ALA A 67 12.58 -20.77 4.42
CA ALA A 67 13.61 -21.75 4.05
C ALA A 67 13.98 -22.67 5.24
N ARG A 68 14.42 -22.08 6.37
CA ARG A 68 14.75 -22.83 7.59
C ARG A 68 13.60 -23.67 8.15
N ALA A 69 12.38 -23.17 8.06
CA ALA A 69 11.21 -23.91 8.53
C ALA A 69 10.86 -25.09 7.62
N ARG A 70 11.16 -24.99 6.32
CA ARG A 70 11.00 -26.09 5.35
C ARG A 70 12.09 -27.14 5.51
N GLU A 71 13.35 -26.73 5.61
CA GLU A 71 14.49 -27.62 5.89
C GLU A 71 14.25 -28.44 7.17
N LEU A 72 13.74 -27.80 8.24
CA LEU A 72 13.38 -28.51 9.47
C LEU A 72 12.19 -29.48 9.29
N ALA A 73 11.21 -29.13 8.45
CA ALA A 73 10.01 -29.93 8.22
C ALA A 73 10.23 -31.10 7.26
N GLU A 74 11.14 -30.97 6.30
CA GLU A 74 11.57 -32.03 5.39
C GLU A 74 12.41 -33.10 6.11
N GLY A 75 12.87 -32.79 7.33
CA GLY A 75 13.74 -33.65 8.13
C GLY A 75 15.18 -33.63 7.58
N PRO A 76 16.17 -34.15 8.32
CA PRO A 76 17.49 -34.34 7.74
C PRO A 76 17.35 -35.22 6.49
N GLN A 77 17.54 -34.64 5.32
CA GLN A 77 17.80 -35.40 4.10
C GLN A 77 18.97 -36.30 4.45
N ASP A 78 18.74 -37.61 4.41
CA ASP A 78 19.69 -38.65 4.82
C ASP A 78 21.09 -38.32 4.29
N ARG A 79 22.08 -38.30 5.20
CA ARG A 79 23.49 -38.13 4.83
C ARG A 79 24.03 -39.44 4.30
#